data_AF-A0A838XWQ5-F1
#
_entry.id   AF-A0A838XWQ5-F1
#
_cell.length_a   1.000
_cell.length_b   1.000
_cell.length_c   1.000
_cell.angle_alpha   90.00
_cell.angle_beta   90.00
_cell.angle_gamma   90.00
#
_symmetry.space_group_name_H-M   'P 1'
#
loop_
_entity.id
_entity.type
_entity.pdbx_description
1 polymer ?
#
loop_
_entity_poly.entity_id
_entity_poly.type
_entity_poly.pdbx_seq_one_letter_code
_entity_poly.pdbx_strand_id
1 'polypeptide(L)'
;MSHASSPASPPPHTAITPDAWPVWSIRIASLLFPGALIAAVLLQPYADPKLMFLDALAAAEFAPACCRPYFGFVSMLGIMLWVITAAVCLFSALILLCTGARRGTTLFALFAGLFTGWLALDDAFLLHEVILPEFGIPQNVVLATIALFAMGYALVAWRRVMASDPLLFLTAGAALATSMAVDTIFHSLDAHLVYLEDGAKFIGIFCWTTFHVSTMARILLAGETRGAPER
;
A
#
# COMPACT_ATOMS: atom_id res chain seq x y z
N MET A 1 13.80 -58.68 -24.06
CA MET A 1 12.75 -58.14 -23.17
C MET A 1 13.39 -57.10 -22.26
N SER A 2 13.24 -55.82 -22.59
CA SER A 2 13.68 -54.70 -21.75
C SER A 2 12.44 -53.84 -21.49
N HIS A 3 11.90 -53.92 -20.27
CA HIS A 3 10.80 -53.09 -19.82
C HIS A 3 11.36 -51.72 -19.44
N ALA A 4 11.18 -50.73 -20.31
CA ALA A 4 11.36 -49.33 -19.96
C ALA A 4 10.16 -48.90 -19.10
N SER A 5 10.39 -48.71 -17.80
CA SER A 5 9.44 -48.08 -16.88
C SER A 5 9.24 -46.62 -17.29
N SER A 6 8.01 -46.27 -17.63
CA SER A 6 7.59 -44.89 -17.89
C SER A 6 7.82 -44.03 -16.64
N PRO A 7 8.38 -42.81 -16.73
CA PRO A 7 8.51 -41.94 -15.57
C PRO A 7 7.12 -41.49 -15.11
N ALA A 8 6.84 -41.68 -13.83
CA ALA A 8 5.61 -41.22 -13.20
C ALA A 8 5.44 -39.71 -13.44
N SER A 9 4.27 -39.31 -13.94
CA SER A 9 3.89 -37.91 -14.07
C SER A 9 3.97 -37.22 -12.71
N PRO A 10 4.53 -36.00 -12.62
CA PRO A 10 4.50 -35.25 -11.37
C PRO A 10 3.04 -35.03 -10.95
N PRO A 11 2.74 -35.03 -9.64
CA PRO A 11 1.38 -34.80 -9.15
C PRO A 11 0.87 -33.46 -9.70
N PRO A 12 -0.42 -33.36 -10.06
CA PRO A 12 -0.97 -32.11 -10.54
C PRO A 12 -0.75 -31.05 -9.46
N HIS A 13 0.00 -30.00 -9.79
CA HIS A 13 0.03 -28.78 -8.99
C HIS A 13 -1.42 -28.37 -8.83
N THR A 14 -1.95 -28.43 -7.60
CA THR A 14 -3.31 -28.02 -7.27
C THR A 14 -3.46 -26.56 -7.70
N ALA A 15 -4.00 -26.36 -8.89
CA ALA A 15 -4.31 -25.04 -9.41
C ALA A 15 -5.25 -24.39 -8.39
N ILE A 16 -4.81 -23.29 -7.77
CA ILE A 16 -5.65 -22.52 -6.88
C ILE A 16 -6.82 -22.04 -7.73
N THR A 17 -8.00 -22.65 -7.53
CA THR A 17 -9.21 -22.21 -8.22
C THR A 17 -9.52 -20.79 -7.76
N PRO A 18 -9.83 -19.84 -8.67
CA PRO A 18 -10.15 -18.45 -8.31
C PRO A 18 -11.23 -18.32 -7.22
N ASP A 19 -12.13 -19.29 -7.15
CA ASP A 19 -13.24 -19.38 -6.19
C ASP A 19 -12.78 -19.64 -4.74
N ALA A 20 -11.52 -20.06 -4.55
CA ALA A 20 -10.91 -20.30 -3.24
C ALA A 20 -10.21 -19.05 -2.67
N TRP A 21 -10.22 -17.90 -3.36
CA TRP A 21 -9.55 -16.70 -2.87
C TRP A 21 -10.21 -16.20 -1.57
N PRO A 22 -9.50 -16.15 -0.42
CA PRO A 22 -10.11 -15.91 0.88
C PRO A 22 -10.36 -14.42 1.14
N VAL A 23 -11.26 -13.81 0.34
CA VAL A 23 -11.54 -12.36 0.34
C VAL A 23 -11.88 -11.84 1.74
N TRP A 24 -12.75 -12.53 2.48
CA TRP A 24 -13.16 -12.10 3.82
C TRP A 24 -12.04 -12.16 4.84
N SER A 25 -11.25 -13.24 4.84
CA SER A 25 -10.10 -13.37 5.75
C SER A 25 -9.06 -12.28 5.49
N ILE A 26 -8.82 -11.95 4.22
CA ILE A 26 -7.91 -10.87 3.83
C ILE A 26 -8.44 -9.53 4.35
N ARG A 27 -9.71 -9.19 4.12
CA ARG A 27 -10.32 -7.94 4.60
C ARG A 27 -10.25 -7.79 6.11
N ILE A 28 -10.61 -8.86 6.83
CA ILE A 28 -10.57 -8.88 8.29
C ILE A 28 -9.13 -8.67 8.77
N ALA A 29 -8.16 -9.38 8.20
CA ALA A 29 -6.75 -9.21 8.54
C ALA A 29 -6.25 -7.79 8.23
N SER A 30 -6.66 -7.19 7.10
CA SER A 30 -6.29 -5.83 6.70
C SER A 30 -6.75 -4.73 7.64
N LEU A 31 -7.75 -4.99 8.47
CA LEU A 31 -8.23 -4.03 9.47
C LEU A 31 -7.77 -4.41 10.88
N LEU A 32 -7.86 -5.69 11.24
CA LEU A 32 -7.47 -6.16 12.57
C LEU A 32 -5.98 -5.98 12.83
N PHE A 33 -5.11 -6.26 11.87
CA PHE A 33 -3.67 -6.16 12.07
C PHE A 33 -3.20 -4.72 12.32
N PRO A 34 -3.46 -3.73 11.43
CA PRO A 34 -3.05 -2.36 11.70
C PRO A 34 -3.78 -1.77 12.91
N GLY A 35 -5.05 -2.13 13.14
CA GLY A 35 -5.79 -1.71 14.34
C GLY A 35 -5.18 -2.23 15.64
N ALA A 36 -4.76 -3.50 15.67
CA ALA A 36 -4.07 -4.08 16.82
C ALA A 36 -2.69 -3.46 17.04
N LEU A 37 -1.95 -3.14 15.97
CA LEU A 37 -0.68 -2.43 16.06
C LEU A 37 -0.87 -1.02 16.65
N ILE A 38 -1.84 -0.26 16.14
CA ILE A 38 -2.20 1.06 16.67
C ILE A 38 -2.57 0.96 18.15
N ALA A 39 -3.41 0.00 18.53
CA ALA A 39 -3.78 -0.22 19.92
C ALA A 39 -2.55 -0.55 20.79
N ALA A 40 -1.64 -1.39 20.30
CA ALA A 40 -0.40 -1.70 21.01
C ALA A 40 0.49 -0.45 21.22
N VAL A 41 0.61 0.41 20.20
CA VAL A 41 1.37 1.67 20.26
C VAL A 41 0.75 2.67 21.24
N LEU A 42 -0.58 2.76 21.29
CA LEU A 42 -1.29 3.67 22.20
C LEU A 42 -1.32 3.18 23.66
N LEU A 43 -1.35 1.86 23.88
CA LEU A 43 -1.50 1.26 25.21
C LEU A 43 -0.16 0.96 25.91
N GLN A 44 0.95 0.92 25.17
CA GLN A 44 2.25 0.66 25.77
C GLN A 44 2.71 1.84 26.66
N PRO A 45 3.38 1.57 27.81
CA PRO A 45 3.80 2.63 28.75
C PRO A 45 5.26 3.11 28.58
N TYR A 46 5.99 2.61 27.58
CA TYR A 46 7.44 2.75 27.48
C TYR A 46 7.91 3.96 26.65
N ALA A 47 7.11 4.38 25.67
CA ALA A 47 7.41 5.48 24.76
C ALA A 47 6.21 6.41 24.61
N ASP A 48 6.46 7.68 24.29
CA ASP A 48 5.39 8.60 23.92
C ASP A 48 4.80 8.16 22.56
N PRO A 49 3.51 7.75 22.50
CA PRO A 49 2.91 7.32 21.26
C PRO A 49 2.98 8.38 20.17
N LYS A 50 2.92 9.67 20.53
CA LYS A 50 2.95 10.78 19.55
C LYS A 50 4.23 10.72 18.70
N LEU A 51 5.37 10.47 19.34
CA LEU A 51 6.67 10.36 18.66
C LEU A 51 6.80 9.09 17.80
N MET A 52 5.94 8.09 18.02
CA MET A 52 5.90 6.88 17.20
C MET A 52 5.02 7.04 15.95
N PHE A 53 4.03 7.94 15.98
CA PHE A 53 3.13 8.22 14.86
C PHE A 53 3.76 9.16 13.84
N LEU A 54 4.32 10.28 14.31
CA LEU A 54 4.99 11.29 13.48
C LEU A 54 6.05 10.68 12.56
N ASP A 55 6.33 11.32 11.43
CA ASP A 55 7.47 10.92 10.60
C ASP A 55 8.79 10.94 11.37
N ALA A 56 9.72 10.04 11.05
CA ALA A 56 10.94 9.87 11.84
C ALA A 56 11.76 11.17 11.97
N LEU A 57 11.74 12.01 10.92
CA LEU A 57 12.40 13.32 10.92
C LEU A 57 11.66 14.32 11.84
N ALA A 58 10.33 14.43 11.73
CA ALA A 58 9.51 15.29 12.59
C ALA A 58 9.58 14.84 14.07
N ALA A 59 9.50 13.53 14.32
CA ALA A 59 9.67 12.95 15.64
C ALA A 59 11.05 13.29 16.23
N ALA A 60 12.12 13.26 15.43
CA ALA A 60 13.46 13.63 15.87
C ALA A 60 13.59 15.13 16.18
N GLU A 61 12.87 16.00 15.46
CA GLU A 61 12.84 17.45 15.70
C GLU A 61 12.11 17.81 17.01
N PHE A 62 10.94 17.22 17.26
CA PHE A 62 10.12 17.54 18.43
C PHE A 62 10.46 16.73 19.69
N ALA A 63 11.33 15.72 19.59
CA ALA A 63 11.66 14.88 20.74
C ALA A 63 12.56 15.60 21.76
N PRO A 64 12.35 15.35 23.08
CA PRO A 64 13.18 15.91 24.14
C PRO A 64 14.60 15.30 24.20
N ALA A 65 14.81 14.16 23.55
CA ALA A 65 16.10 13.47 23.49
C ALA A 65 16.31 12.89 22.09
N CYS A 66 17.51 13.04 21.53
CA CYS A 66 17.79 12.53 20.19
C CYS A 66 17.79 10.99 20.13
N CYS A 67 17.59 10.49 18.91
CA CYS A 67 18.21 9.24 18.46
C CYS A 67 17.58 7.99 19.09
N ARG A 68 16.26 7.98 19.30
CA ARG A 68 15.53 6.81 19.79
C ARG A 68 15.02 5.93 18.64
N PRO A 69 15.16 4.59 18.71
CA PRO A 69 14.72 3.70 17.64
C PRO A 69 13.21 3.70 17.35
N TYR A 70 12.38 4.20 18.27
CA TYR A 70 10.93 4.22 18.13
C TYR A 70 10.40 5.49 17.44
N PHE A 71 11.26 6.45 17.10
CA PHE A 71 10.85 7.66 16.39
C PHE A 71 10.31 7.33 15.02
N GLY A 72 9.06 7.74 14.80
CA GLY A 72 8.29 7.42 13.61
C GLY A 72 8.16 5.95 13.29
N PHE A 73 8.08 5.10 14.32
CA PHE A 73 7.89 3.67 14.15
C PHE A 73 6.68 3.32 13.25
N VAL A 74 5.53 3.94 13.48
CA VAL A 74 4.30 3.68 12.70
C VAL A 74 4.42 4.23 11.29
N SER A 75 4.90 5.47 11.14
CA SER A 75 5.17 6.08 9.83
C SER A 75 6.15 5.24 9.00
N MET A 76 7.26 4.79 9.59
CA MET A 76 8.26 3.95 8.91
C MET A 76 7.68 2.61 8.43
N LEU A 77 6.81 1.98 9.22
CA LEU A 77 6.09 0.78 8.76
C LEU A 77 5.15 1.11 7.58
N GLY A 78 4.49 2.27 7.60
CA GLY A 78 3.72 2.79 6.48
C GLY A 78 4.57 2.96 5.21
N ILE A 79 5.71 3.63 5.32
CA ILE A 79 6.67 3.81 4.21
C ILE A 79 7.13 2.46 3.66
N MET A 80 7.44 1.49 4.52
CA MET A 80 7.80 0.13 4.07
C MET A 80 6.68 -0.52 3.26
N LEU A 81 5.42 -0.37 3.68
CA LEU A 81 4.25 -0.88 2.96
C LEU A 81 4.04 -0.17 1.61
N TRP A 82 4.27 1.15 1.54
CA TRP A 82 4.31 1.86 0.27
C TRP A 82 5.38 1.29 -0.66
N VAL A 83 6.62 1.12 -0.17
CA VAL A 83 7.72 0.57 -0.97
C VAL A 83 7.42 -0.86 -1.45
N ILE A 84 6.84 -1.71 -0.59
CA ILE A 84 6.40 -3.07 -0.95
C ILE A 84 5.39 -3.00 -2.09
N THR A 85 4.37 -2.14 -1.98
CA THR A 85 3.34 -2.00 -3.00
C THR A 85 3.94 -1.51 -4.33
N ALA A 86 4.81 -0.51 -4.28
CA ALA A 86 5.49 0.02 -5.45
C ALA A 86 6.30 -1.09 -6.15
N ALA A 87 7.11 -1.82 -5.40
CA ALA A 87 7.93 -2.91 -5.92
C ALA A 87 7.08 -4.03 -6.55
N VAL A 88 6.03 -4.50 -5.85
CA VAL A 88 5.14 -5.55 -6.35
C VAL A 88 4.44 -5.12 -7.63
N CYS A 89 3.91 -3.90 -7.69
CA CYS A 89 3.22 -3.40 -8.87
C CYS A 89 4.16 -3.18 -10.07
N LEU A 90 5.34 -2.60 -9.86
CA LEU A 90 6.34 -2.41 -10.92
C LEU A 90 6.89 -3.74 -11.43
N PHE A 91 7.19 -4.68 -10.54
CA PHE A 91 7.64 -6.01 -10.92
C PHE A 91 6.56 -6.78 -11.69
N SER A 92 5.31 -6.68 -11.26
CA SER A 92 4.17 -7.26 -11.98
C SER A 92 4.00 -6.61 -13.37
N ALA A 93 4.19 -5.30 -13.49
CA ALA A 93 4.15 -4.60 -14.77
C ALA A 93 5.25 -5.10 -15.72
N LEU A 94 6.47 -5.35 -15.23
CA LEU A 94 7.55 -5.93 -16.00
C LEU A 94 7.19 -7.33 -16.51
N ILE A 95 6.68 -8.22 -15.63
CA ILE A 95 6.24 -9.56 -16.04
C ILE A 95 5.16 -9.47 -17.12
N LEU A 96 4.13 -8.65 -16.90
CA LEU A 96 3.01 -8.47 -17.84
C LEU A 96 3.46 -7.92 -19.19
N LEU A 97 4.49 -7.07 -19.22
CA LEU A 97 5.11 -6.60 -20.45
C LEU A 97 5.83 -7.74 -21.18
N CYS A 98 6.64 -8.52 -20.47
CA CYS A 98 7.40 -9.64 -21.05
C CYS A 98 6.50 -10.78 -21.56
N THR A 99 5.35 -11.00 -20.95
CA THR A 99 4.40 -12.06 -21.35
C THR A 99 3.37 -11.59 -22.39
N GLY A 100 3.47 -10.34 -22.88
CA GLY A 100 2.52 -9.81 -23.87
C GLY A 100 1.09 -9.68 -23.34
N ALA A 101 0.92 -9.41 -22.04
CA ALA A 101 -0.40 -9.24 -21.45
C ALA A 101 -1.12 -7.99 -22.01
N ARG A 102 -2.44 -7.90 -21.78
CA ARG A 102 -3.25 -6.76 -22.25
C ARG A 102 -2.65 -5.44 -21.75
N ARG A 103 -2.42 -4.49 -22.67
CA ARG A 103 -1.87 -3.15 -22.39
C ARG A 103 -2.50 -2.45 -21.19
N GLY A 104 -3.83 -2.53 -21.04
CA GLY A 104 -4.53 -1.92 -19.90
C GLY A 104 -4.19 -2.54 -18.54
N THR A 105 -3.84 -3.84 -18.48
CA THR A 105 -3.37 -4.49 -17.23
C THR A 105 -1.96 -4.01 -16.88
N THR A 106 -1.08 -3.99 -17.88
CA THR A 106 0.31 -3.56 -17.73
C THR A 106 0.39 -2.11 -17.28
N LEU A 107 -0.37 -1.21 -17.91
CA LEU A 107 -0.44 0.19 -17.53
C LEU A 107 -1.02 0.37 -16.12
N PHE A 108 -2.06 -0.38 -15.75
CA PHE A 108 -2.60 -0.34 -14.39
C PHE A 108 -1.53 -0.68 -13.35
N ALA A 109 -0.79 -1.78 -13.52
CA ALA A 109 0.29 -2.18 -12.63
C ALA A 109 1.43 -1.14 -12.61
N LEU A 110 1.82 -0.62 -13.77
CA LEU A 110 2.87 0.40 -13.88
C LEU A 110 2.50 1.69 -13.15
N PHE A 111 1.30 2.23 -13.41
CA PHE A 111 0.84 3.46 -12.77
C PHE A 111 0.63 3.27 -11.27
N ALA A 112 0.06 2.15 -10.83
CA ALA A 112 -0.07 1.83 -9.41
C ALA A 112 1.31 1.83 -8.72
N GLY A 113 2.30 1.20 -9.37
CA GLY A 113 3.66 1.12 -8.85
C GLY A 113 4.38 2.46 -8.80
N LEU A 114 4.35 3.24 -9.89
CA LEU A 114 4.98 4.56 -9.95
C LEU A 114 4.31 5.56 -9.00
N PHE A 115 2.98 5.60 -8.96
CA PHE A 115 2.25 6.49 -8.07
C PHE A 115 2.50 6.16 -6.60
N THR A 116 2.42 4.87 -6.24
CA THR A 116 2.72 4.44 -4.87
C THR A 116 4.19 4.68 -4.50
N GLY A 117 5.12 4.50 -5.45
CA GLY A 117 6.53 4.82 -5.25
C GLY A 117 6.76 6.31 -5.01
N TRP A 118 6.01 7.18 -5.69
CA TRP A 118 6.03 8.62 -5.41
C TRP A 118 5.52 8.93 -3.99
N LEU A 119 4.41 8.32 -3.55
CA LEU A 119 3.90 8.48 -2.17
C LEU A 119 4.93 8.01 -1.13
N ALA A 120 5.64 6.91 -1.40
CA ALA A 120 6.70 6.42 -0.52
C ALA A 120 7.83 7.45 -0.35
N LEU A 121 8.25 8.09 -1.45
CA LEU A 121 9.28 9.13 -1.43
C LEU A 121 8.79 10.42 -0.76
N ASP A 122 7.53 10.78 -1.01
CA ASP A 122 6.87 11.93 -0.41
C ASP A 122 6.87 11.84 1.12
N ASP A 123 6.37 10.73 1.67
CA ASP A 123 6.34 10.48 3.13
C ASP A 123 7.77 10.35 3.71
N ALA A 124 8.66 9.60 3.04
CA ALA A 124 10.00 9.33 3.57
C ALA A 124 10.91 10.57 3.68
N PHE A 125 10.71 11.54 2.78
CA PHE A 125 11.55 12.75 2.71
C PHE A 125 10.77 14.02 3.01
N LEU A 126 9.50 13.91 3.45
CA LEU A 126 8.64 15.05 3.74
C LEU A 126 8.56 16.02 2.55
N LEU A 127 8.34 15.49 1.33
CA LEU A 127 8.37 16.32 0.13
C LEU A 127 7.25 17.36 0.15
N HIS A 128 6.02 16.96 0.50
CA HIS A 128 4.87 17.87 0.55
C HIS A 128 4.90 18.85 1.72
N GLU A 129 5.57 18.53 2.83
CA GLU A 129 5.56 19.35 4.06
C GLU A 129 6.79 20.26 4.17
N VAL A 130 7.98 19.76 3.78
CA VAL A 130 9.25 20.47 3.99
C VAL A 130 9.87 20.87 2.65
N ILE A 131 10.25 19.89 1.82
CA ILE A 131 11.15 20.14 0.69
C ILE A 131 10.47 21.01 -0.38
N LEU A 132 9.26 20.68 -0.84
CA LEU A 132 8.58 21.45 -1.89
C LEU A 132 8.13 22.85 -1.41
N PRO A 133 7.66 23.02 -0.15
CA PRO A 133 7.46 24.34 0.44
C PRO A 133 8.71 25.21 0.49
N GLU A 134 9.89 24.66 0.76
CA GLU A 134 11.16 25.39 0.67
C GLU A 134 11.47 25.90 -0.76
N PHE A 135 11.02 25.17 -1.78
CA PHE A 135 11.08 25.63 -3.18
C PHE A 135 9.94 26.57 -3.59
N GLY A 136 9.09 27.00 -2.64
CA GLY A 136 8.00 27.94 -2.86
C GLY A 136 6.71 27.31 -3.39
N ILE A 137 6.56 25.98 -3.32
CA ILE A 137 5.32 25.27 -3.66
C ILE A 137 4.56 24.97 -2.37
N PRO A 138 3.42 25.62 -2.10
CA PRO A 138 2.70 25.43 -0.84
C PRO A 138 2.24 23.98 -0.64
N GLN A 139 2.31 23.46 0.59
CA GLN A 139 1.87 22.10 0.96
C GLN A 139 0.48 21.76 0.40
N ASN A 140 -0.50 22.65 0.56
CA ASN A 140 -1.85 22.46 0.04
C ASN A 140 -1.90 22.23 -1.48
N VAL A 141 -0.97 22.83 -2.25
CA VAL A 141 -0.87 22.61 -3.71
C VAL A 141 -0.29 21.23 -4.00
N VAL A 142 0.71 20.78 -3.24
CA VAL A 142 1.28 19.44 -3.38
C VAL A 142 0.23 18.38 -3.05
N LEU A 143 -0.45 18.52 -1.91
CA LEU A 143 -1.51 17.60 -1.48
C LEU A 143 -2.70 17.58 -2.45
N ALA A 144 -3.13 18.74 -2.96
CA ALA A 144 -4.17 18.81 -3.99
C ALA A 144 -3.74 18.10 -5.28
N THR A 145 -2.47 18.20 -5.65
CA THR A 145 -1.90 17.51 -6.82
C THR A 145 -1.91 15.99 -6.61
N ILE A 146 -1.48 15.53 -5.42
CA ILE A 146 -1.53 14.12 -5.04
C ILE A 146 -2.98 13.58 -5.07
N ALA A 147 -3.93 14.33 -4.50
CA ALA A 147 -5.34 13.96 -4.51
C ALA A 147 -5.91 13.88 -5.93
N LEU A 148 -5.53 14.81 -6.81
CA LEU A 148 -5.95 14.80 -8.21
C LEU A 148 -5.38 13.59 -8.96
N PHE A 149 -4.11 13.25 -8.74
CA PHE A 149 -3.51 12.04 -9.31
C PHE A 149 -4.17 10.77 -8.77
N ALA A 150 -4.45 10.69 -7.47
CA ALA A 150 -5.16 9.57 -6.86
C ALA A 150 -6.56 9.39 -7.46
N MET A 151 -7.29 10.50 -7.66
CA MET A 151 -8.62 10.46 -8.28
C MET A 151 -8.55 10.07 -9.76
N GLY A 152 -7.60 10.63 -10.52
CA GLY A 152 -7.35 10.23 -11.90
C GLY A 152 -7.01 8.75 -12.03
N TYR A 153 -6.14 8.25 -11.14
CA TYR A 153 -5.81 6.83 -11.02
C TYR A 153 -7.06 5.99 -10.74
N ALA A 154 -7.88 6.35 -9.74
CA ALA A 154 -9.09 5.62 -9.39
C ALA A 154 -10.10 5.56 -10.54
N LEU A 155 -10.26 6.66 -11.30
CA LEU A 155 -11.14 6.73 -12.46
C LEU A 155 -10.67 5.82 -13.60
N VAL A 156 -9.37 5.85 -13.92
CA VAL A 156 -8.78 5.00 -14.98
C VAL A 156 -8.80 3.53 -14.55
N ALA A 157 -8.54 3.25 -13.27
CA ALA A 157 -8.50 1.92 -12.70
C ALA A 157 -9.88 1.35 -12.35
N TRP A 158 -10.96 2.12 -12.40
CA TRP A 158 -12.29 1.77 -11.86
C TRP A 158 -12.75 0.36 -12.21
N ARG A 159 -12.66 -0.02 -13.51
CA ARG A 159 -13.08 -1.35 -13.97
C ARG A 159 -12.27 -2.48 -13.32
N ARG A 160 -10.98 -2.25 -13.02
CA ARG A 160 -10.09 -3.20 -12.34
C ARG A 160 -10.36 -3.26 -10.86
N VAL A 161 -10.62 -2.10 -10.24
CA VAL A 161 -11.00 -2.00 -8.83
C VAL A 161 -12.29 -2.77 -8.57
N MET A 162 -13.33 -2.54 -9.38
CA MET A 162 -14.62 -3.24 -9.26
C MET A 162 -14.51 -4.75 -9.49
N ALA A 163 -13.59 -5.19 -10.34
CA ALA A 163 -13.35 -6.61 -10.62
C ALA A 163 -12.50 -7.31 -9.53
N SER A 164 -11.87 -6.56 -8.63
CA SER A 164 -10.91 -7.12 -7.66
C SER A 164 -11.47 -7.10 -6.24
N ASP A 165 -11.36 -5.98 -5.53
CA ASP A 165 -11.96 -5.81 -4.20
C ASP A 165 -12.28 -4.32 -3.98
N PRO A 166 -13.48 -3.86 -4.38
CA PRO A 166 -13.83 -2.45 -4.30
C PRO A 166 -13.96 -1.98 -2.85
N LEU A 167 -14.36 -2.86 -1.92
CA LEU A 167 -14.52 -2.49 -0.52
C LEU A 167 -13.17 -2.11 0.08
N LEU A 168 -12.15 -2.95 -0.13
CA LEU A 168 -10.81 -2.70 0.41
C LEU A 168 -10.15 -1.44 -0.20
N PHE A 169 -10.41 -1.17 -1.48
CA PHE A 169 -9.94 0.04 -2.14
C PHE A 169 -10.65 1.29 -1.60
N LEU A 170 -11.96 1.23 -1.38
CA LEU A 170 -12.73 2.33 -0.81
C LEU A 170 -12.36 2.59 0.64
N THR A 171 -12.11 1.56 1.45
CA THR A 171 -11.62 1.75 2.82
C THR A 171 -10.24 2.40 2.84
N ALA A 172 -9.33 1.98 1.94
CA ALA A 172 -8.03 2.62 1.78
C ALA A 172 -8.17 4.12 1.43
N GLY A 173 -8.95 4.41 0.39
CA GLY A 173 -9.18 5.79 -0.06
C GLY A 173 -9.85 6.66 0.99
N ALA A 174 -10.86 6.15 1.70
CA ALA A 174 -11.56 6.89 2.75
C ALA A 174 -10.63 7.20 3.94
N ALA A 175 -9.81 6.25 4.35
CA ALA A 175 -8.87 6.44 5.45
C ALA A 175 -7.75 7.43 5.10
N LEU A 176 -7.16 7.34 3.89
CA LEU A 176 -6.18 8.31 3.40
C LEU A 176 -6.78 9.71 3.24
N ALA A 177 -8.00 9.81 2.69
CA ALA A 177 -8.71 11.09 2.59
C ALA A 177 -9.01 11.70 3.97
N THR A 178 -9.33 10.87 4.97
CA THR A 178 -9.52 11.32 6.35
C THR A 178 -8.22 11.88 6.92
N SER A 179 -7.10 11.18 6.73
CA SER A 179 -5.78 11.67 7.13
C SER A 179 -5.45 13.03 6.49
N MET A 180 -5.54 13.13 5.16
CA MET A 180 -5.28 14.40 4.46
C MET A 180 -6.21 15.54 4.91
N ALA A 181 -7.48 15.23 5.21
CA ALA A 181 -8.42 16.24 5.71
C ALA A 181 -8.05 16.72 7.12
N VAL A 182 -7.57 15.84 8.00
CA VAL A 182 -7.15 16.23 9.35
C VAL A 182 -5.91 17.13 9.28
N ASP A 183 -4.90 16.75 8.49
CA ASP A 183 -3.68 17.54 8.26
C ASP A 183 -4.03 18.97 7.79
N THR A 184 -4.78 19.06 6.68
CA THR A 184 -5.09 20.34 6.02
C THR A 184 -6.09 21.23 6.75
N ILE A 185 -6.96 20.69 7.61
CA ILE A 185 -7.95 21.50 8.34
C ILE A 185 -7.36 22.01 9.65
N PHE A 186 -6.66 21.16 10.39
CA PHE A 186 -6.27 21.48 11.76
C PHE A 186 -4.84 21.99 11.88
N HIS A 187 -3.91 21.59 10.99
CA HIS A 187 -2.49 21.96 11.03
C HIS A 187 -1.93 21.99 12.46
N SER A 188 -2.13 20.91 13.21
CA SER A 188 -1.92 20.89 14.65
C SER A 188 -1.15 19.65 15.08
N LEU A 189 -0.14 19.87 15.92
CA LEU A 189 0.62 18.82 16.59
C LEU A 189 -0.05 18.37 17.90
N ASP A 190 -1.34 18.61 18.09
CA ASP A 190 -2.07 18.03 19.21
C ASP A 190 -2.04 16.50 19.12
N ALA A 191 -1.76 15.84 20.24
CA ALA A 191 -1.56 14.39 20.26
C ALA A 191 -2.77 13.62 19.71
N HIS A 192 -3.99 14.04 20.02
CA HIS A 192 -5.20 13.35 19.57
C HIS A 192 -5.42 13.50 18.06
N LEU A 193 -5.05 14.66 17.50
CA LEU A 193 -5.13 14.90 16.06
C LEU A 193 -4.07 14.11 15.30
N VAL A 194 -2.83 14.04 15.82
CA VAL A 194 -1.77 13.19 15.26
C VAL A 194 -2.20 11.71 15.25
N TYR A 195 -2.77 11.21 16.35
CA TYR A 195 -3.25 9.82 16.40
C TYR A 195 -4.36 9.54 15.39
N LEU A 196 -5.26 10.49 15.19
CA LEU A 196 -6.35 10.36 14.22
C LEU A 196 -5.82 10.41 12.79
N GLU A 197 -4.98 11.39 12.50
CA GLU A 197 -4.39 11.60 11.18
C GLU A 197 -3.52 10.40 10.77
N ASP A 198 -2.45 10.12 11.52
CA ASP A 198 -1.47 9.11 11.15
C ASP A 198 -1.99 7.69 11.38
N GLY A 199 -2.93 7.51 12.32
CA GLY A 199 -3.65 6.25 12.48
C GLY A 199 -4.53 5.94 11.26
N ALA A 200 -5.28 6.93 10.76
CA ALA A 200 -6.06 6.79 9.53
C ALA A 200 -5.15 6.58 8.32
N LYS A 201 -4.04 7.32 8.21
CA LYS A 201 -3.02 7.16 7.17
C LYS A 201 -2.52 5.71 7.15
N PHE A 202 -2.09 5.18 8.29
CA PHE A 202 -1.54 3.84 8.40
C PHE A 202 -2.56 2.73 8.01
N ILE A 203 -3.81 2.82 8.48
CA ILE A 203 -4.88 1.89 8.06
C ILE A 203 -5.11 1.97 6.55
N GLY A 204 -5.12 3.19 6.01
CA GLY A 204 -5.25 3.47 4.58
C GLY A 204 -4.15 2.80 3.76
N ILE A 205 -2.90 2.98 4.15
CA ILE A 205 -1.71 2.37 3.52
C ILE A 205 -1.79 0.83 3.59
N PHE A 206 -2.19 0.27 4.72
CA PHE A 206 -2.30 -1.18 4.89
C PHE A 206 -3.36 -1.78 3.95
N CYS A 207 -4.53 -1.14 3.86
CA CYS A 207 -5.59 -1.53 2.94
C CYS A 207 -5.17 -1.37 1.48
N TRP A 208 -4.52 -0.25 1.15
CA TRP A 208 -3.98 0.02 -0.20
C TRP A 208 -2.99 -1.06 -0.63
N THR A 209 -2.05 -1.38 0.24
CA THR A 209 -1.05 -2.43 0.02
C THR A 209 -1.72 -3.78 -0.19
N THR A 210 -2.63 -4.15 0.69
CA THR A 210 -3.31 -5.44 0.59
C THR A 210 -4.14 -5.54 -0.69
N PHE A 211 -4.83 -4.47 -1.09
CA PHE A 211 -5.57 -4.41 -2.35
C PHE A 211 -4.65 -4.63 -3.56
N HIS A 212 -3.54 -3.90 -3.64
CA HIS A 212 -2.65 -3.98 -4.80
C HIS A 212 -1.93 -5.34 -4.88
N VAL A 213 -1.39 -5.83 -3.76
CA VAL A 213 -0.70 -7.12 -3.71
C VAL A 213 -1.65 -8.26 -4.08
N SER A 214 -2.86 -8.30 -3.49
CA SER A 214 -3.84 -9.34 -3.83
C SER A 214 -4.33 -9.24 -5.28
N THR A 215 -4.50 -8.03 -5.80
CA THR A 215 -4.91 -7.81 -7.20
C THR A 215 -3.82 -8.27 -8.17
N MET A 216 -2.54 -7.95 -7.91
CA MET A 216 -1.42 -8.39 -8.73
C MET A 216 -1.28 -9.91 -8.70
N ALA A 217 -1.37 -10.53 -7.52
CA ALA A 217 -1.32 -11.98 -7.38
C ALA A 217 -2.42 -12.68 -8.22
N ARG A 218 -3.67 -12.22 -8.13
CA ARG A 218 -4.78 -12.77 -8.94
C ARG A 218 -4.55 -12.59 -10.44
N ILE A 219 -4.06 -11.43 -10.87
CA ILE A 219 -3.79 -11.14 -12.28
C ILE A 219 -2.70 -12.07 -12.83
N LEU A 220 -1.61 -12.27 -12.09
CA LEU A 220 -0.48 -13.10 -12.52
C LEU A 220 -0.85 -14.59 -12.54
N LEU A 221 -1.50 -15.10 -11.49
CA LEU A 221 -1.98 -16.49 -11.43
C LEU A 221 -3.00 -16.80 -12.55
N ALA A 222 -3.90 -15.86 -12.86
CA ALA A 222 -4.82 -16.03 -13.99
C ALA A 222 -4.10 -16.01 -15.34
N GLY A 223 -2.95 -15.32 -15.45
CA GLY A 223 -2.10 -15.32 -16.64
C GLY A 223 -1.46 -16.69 -16.90
N GLU A 224 -0.98 -17.37 -15.86
CA GLU A 224 -0.37 -18.72 -15.97
C GLU A 224 -1.36 -19.76 -16.49
N THR A 225 -2.61 -19.75 -16.01
CA THR A 225 -3.64 -20.71 -16.43
C THR A 225 -4.02 -20.62 -17.91
N ARG A 226 -3.81 -19.45 -18.55
CA ARG A 226 -4.11 -19.25 -19.99
C ARG A 226 -2.92 -19.54 -20.90
N GLY A 227 -1.72 -19.69 -20.34
CA GLY A 227 -0.48 -19.94 -21.08
C GLY A 227 -0.03 -21.39 -21.12
N ALA A 228 -0.71 -22.31 -20.43
CA ALA A 228 -0.39 -23.74 -20.47
C ALA A 228 -0.92 -24.36 -21.79
N PRO A 229 -0.06 -24.80 -22.73
CA PRO A 229 -0.52 -25.60 -23.85
C PRO A 229 -1.05 -26.94 -23.31
N GLU A 230 -2.23 -27.37 -23.79
CA GLU A 230 -2.66 -28.76 -23.69
C GLU A 230 -1.53 -29.63 -24.28
N ARG A 231 -0.91 -30.45 -23.45
CA ARG A 231 0.07 -31.45 -23.86
C ARG A 231 -0.62 -32.76 -24.20
#